data_AF-A0A382YNI2-F1
#
_entry.id   AF-A0A382YNI2-F1
#
_cell.length_a   1.000
_cell.length_b   1.000
_cell.length_c   1.000
_cell.angle_alpha   90.00
_cell.angle_beta   90.00
_cell.angle_gamma   90.00
#
_symmetry.space_group_name_H-M   'P 1'
#
loop_
_entity.id
_entity.type
_entity.pdbx_description
1 polymer ?
#
loop_
_entity_poly.entity_id
_entity_poly.type
_entity_poly.pdbx_seq_one_letter_code
_entity_poly.pdbx_strand_id
1 'polypeptide(L)'
;WHNERESFSRCFADGAETFFGGMSDHYAVPVHDYDPSGKFPEENARVGQGFSTDIFAQAAVEFLHQYSGQEPFCLYVAFTAPHDPRTPPREFAYNPKDIELPENFLSQHPFDNGEMDVRDELLANYPRTDESIKQHLADYYGMISHLDSAIGKILNTLDETGVSGNTLVVYTADHGLAVGQHGLLGKQNLYEHSIKVPFLMRGPQVPTNVQSDAFWYLYDLAPTLCDMLGMPIPSSFEGKSFWNTVINGDSHRNTVFSAYKN
;
A
#
# COMPACT_ATOMS: atom_id res chain seq x y z
N TRP A 1 1.72 4.43 6.00
CA TRP A 1 1.85 5.34 4.85
C TRP A 1 1.88 6.77 5.35
N HIS A 2 2.60 7.68 4.68
CA HIS A 2 2.81 9.08 5.10
C HIS A 2 3.30 9.22 6.55
N ASN A 3 4.34 8.46 6.91
CA ASN A 3 4.95 8.61 8.21
C ASN A 3 5.64 9.97 8.28
N GLU A 4 5.30 10.79 9.27
CA GLU A 4 6.09 11.98 9.59
C GLU A 4 7.51 11.56 9.98
N ARG A 5 8.47 12.46 9.78
CA ARG A 5 9.89 12.23 10.08
C ARG A 5 10.09 11.76 11.51
N GLU A 6 9.40 12.41 12.46
CA GLU A 6 9.44 12.05 13.88
C GLU A 6 8.90 10.63 14.14
N SER A 7 7.85 10.21 13.41
CA SER A 7 7.32 8.85 13.55
C SER A 7 8.28 7.83 12.96
N PHE A 8 8.89 8.13 11.81
CA PHE A 8 9.90 7.26 11.21
C PHE A 8 11.09 7.07 12.15
N SER A 9 11.65 8.15 12.70
CA SER A 9 12.80 8.10 13.62
C SER A 9 12.54 7.38 14.93
N ARG A 10 11.28 7.30 15.39
CA ARG A 10 10.93 6.52 16.58
C ARG A 10 10.80 5.02 16.29
N CYS A 11 10.46 4.66 15.05
CA CYS A 11 10.06 3.30 14.70
C CYS A 11 11.12 2.51 13.94
N PHE A 12 12.03 3.19 13.24
CA PHE A 12 13.03 2.55 12.37
C PHE A 12 14.44 2.92 12.81
N ALA A 13 15.32 1.92 12.81
CA ALA A 13 16.73 2.07 13.16
C ALA A 13 17.64 2.28 11.93
N ASP A 14 17.09 2.15 10.73
CA ASP A 14 17.77 2.30 9.45
C ASP A 14 16.75 2.59 8.32
N GLY A 15 17.23 2.94 7.13
CA GLY A 15 16.41 3.14 5.94
C GLY A 15 17.21 3.57 4.70
N ALA A 16 16.66 3.29 3.52
CA ALA A 16 17.23 3.76 2.25
C ALA A 16 16.10 4.23 1.34
N GLU A 17 16.41 5.18 0.45
CA GLU A 17 15.45 5.72 -0.54
C GLU A 17 14.14 6.21 0.10
N THR A 18 14.23 6.85 1.28
CA THR A 18 13.04 7.17 2.09
C THR A 18 12.34 8.42 1.56
N PHE A 19 11.05 8.28 1.22
CA PHE A 19 10.18 9.38 0.80
C PHE A 19 9.18 9.74 1.91
N PHE A 20 9.15 11.01 2.30
CA PHE A 20 8.24 11.54 3.35
C PHE A 20 6.99 12.26 2.80
N GLY A 21 6.82 12.29 1.48
CA GLY A 21 5.73 13.04 0.86
C GLY A 21 4.45 12.24 0.61
N GLY A 22 3.47 12.95 0.06
CA GLY A 22 2.18 12.40 -0.37
C GLY A 22 2.21 11.82 -1.78
N MET A 23 2.71 12.64 -2.70
CA MET A 23 2.73 12.41 -4.14
C MET A 23 4.03 13.00 -4.69
N SER A 24 4.59 12.38 -5.72
CA SER A 24 5.69 12.93 -6.51
C SER A 24 5.58 12.44 -7.95
N ASP A 25 6.33 13.05 -8.86
CA ASP A 25 6.65 12.38 -10.12
C ASP A 25 7.40 11.07 -9.80
N HIS A 26 6.96 9.96 -10.39
CA HIS A 26 7.59 8.66 -10.16
C HIS A 26 9.04 8.61 -10.66
N TYR A 27 9.42 9.42 -11.64
CA TYR A 27 10.80 9.50 -12.15
C TYR A 27 11.66 10.56 -11.46
N ALA A 28 11.09 11.32 -10.52
CA ALA A 28 11.78 12.37 -9.79
C ALA A 28 11.37 12.41 -8.31
N VAL A 29 11.19 11.24 -7.69
CA VAL A 29 10.82 11.13 -6.28
C VAL A 29 11.95 11.69 -5.40
N PRO A 30 11.67 12.66 -4.49
CA PRO A 30 12.66 13.13 -3.55
C PRO A 30 12.83 12.11 -2.43
N VAL A 31 14.04 11.61 -2.26
CA VAL A 31 14.36 10.54 -1.32
C VAL A 31 15.49 10.96 -0.41
N HIS A 32 15.48 10.41 0.80
CA HIS A 32 16.52 10.60 1.80
C HIS A 32 17.21 9.28 2.11
N ASP A 33 18.51 9.35 2.34
CA ASP A 33 19.25 8.31 3.03
C ASP A 33 18.95 8.39 4.55
N TYR A 34 19.23 7.31 5.28
CA TYR A 34 19.02 7.30 6.73
C TYR A 34 19.83 8.40 7.43
N ASP A 35 19.15 9.18 8.27
CA ASP A 35 19.75 10.20 9.12
C ASP A 35 19.54 9.80 10.60
N PRO A 36 20.59 9.38 11.32
CA PRO A 36 20.45 8.96 12.71
C PRO A 36 20.08 10.11 13.66
N SER A 37 20.17 11.37 13.22
CA SER A 37 19.66 12.51 13.99
C SER A 37 18.13 12.63 13.94
N GLY A 38 17.48 11.91 13.02
CA GLY A 38 16.05 11.89 12.81
C GLY A 38 15.46 13.16 12.19
N LYS A 39 16.29 14.06 11.67
CA LYS A 39 15.85 15.36 11.16
C LYS A 39 15.44 15.33 9.69
N PHE A 40 16.14 14.59 8.85
CA PHE A 40 15.86 14.47 7.41
C PHE A 40 15.59 15.83 6.72
N PRO A 41 16.53 16.78 6.79
CA PRO A 41 16.31 18.13 6.28
C PRO A 41 16.16 18.11 4.74
N GLU A 42 15.31 18.97 4.20
CA GLU A 42 14.92 18.95 2.78
C GLU A 42 16.09 19.18 1.83
N GLU A 43 17.09 19.97 2.23
CA GLU A 43 18.31 20.19 1.46
C GLU A 43 19.17 18.93 1.26
N ASN A 44 18.95 17.89 2.08
CA ASN A 44 19.61 16.59 1.94
C ASN A 44 18.79 15.60 1.10
N ALA A 45 17.60 15.99 0.62
CA ALA A 45 16.85 15.16 -0.31
C ALA A 45 17.60 15.06 -1.64
N ARG A 46 17.69 13.86 -2.19
CA ARG A 46 18.19 13.60 -3.54
C ARG A 46 17.04 13.18 -4.44
N VAL A 47 17.21 13.39 -5.74
CA VAL A 47 16.24 12.89 -6.73
C VAL A 47 16.56 11.42 -7.01
N GLY A 48 15.61 10.54 -6.68
CA GLY A 48 15.71 9.12 -6.95
C GLY A 48 15.96 8.82 -8.43
N GLN A 49 16.79 7.81 -8.71
CA GLN A 49 17.17 7.46 -10.08
C GLN A 49 16.32 6.28 -10.58
N GLY A 50 15.41 6.56 -11.51
CA GLY A 50 14.48 5.58 -12.06
C GLY A 50 13.06 5.74 -11.53
N PHE A 51 12.22 4.75 -11.78
CA PHE A 51 10.84 4.78 -11.32
C PHE A 51 10.78 4.46 -9.82
N SER A 52 10.06 5.26 -9.03
CA SER A 52 9.95 5.12 -7.56
C SER A 52 9.66 3.70 -7.07
N THR A 53 8.79 2.94 -7.78
CA THR A 53 8.52 1.54 -7.46
C THR A 53 9.77 0.66 -7.54
N ASP A 54 10.59 0.83 -8.58
CA ASP A 54 11.85 0.10 -8.71
C ASP A 54 12.88 0.57 -7.68
N ILE A 55 12.94 1.88 -7.39
CA ILE A 55 13.84 2.44 -6.38
C ILE A 55 13.57 1.81 -5.00
N PHE A 56 12.31 1.81 -4.55
CA PHE A 56 11.95 1.26 -3.25
C PHE A 56 12.11 -0.26 -3.19
N ALA A 57 11.79 -0.98 -4.27
CA ALA A 57 12.00 -2.41 -4.32
C ALA A 57 13.49 -2.78 -4.32
N GLN A 58 14.32 -2.02 -5.03
CA GLN A 58 15.77 -2.23 -5.07
C GLN A 58 16.40 -2.01 -3.69
N ALA A 59 15.99 -0.96 -2.96
CA ALA A 59 16.45 -0.73 -1.59
C ALA A 59 16.12 -1.92 -0.66
N ALA A 60 14.94 -2.50 -0.79
CA ALA A 60 14.53 -3.69 -0.04
C ALA A 60 15.37 -4.93 -0.42
N VAL A 61 15.63 -5.14 -1.71
CA VAL A 61 16.47 -6.23 -2.23
C VAL A 61 17.90 -6.10 -1.71
N GLU A 62 18.47 -4.90 -1.74
CA GLU A 62 19.82 -4.63 -1.23
C GLU A 62 19.95 -4.90 0.26
N PHE A 63 18.95 -4.48 1.05
CA PHE A 63 18.89 -4.82 2.48
C PHE A 63 18.93 -6.33 2.69
N LEU A 64 18.10 -7.09 1.96
CA LEU A 64 18.04 -8.55 2.10
C LEU A 64 19.34 -9.24 1.72
N HIS A 65 20.04 -8.78 0.67
CA HIS A 65 21.35 -9.31 0.31
C HIS A 65 22.44 -9.02 1.34
N GLN A 66 22.34 -7.91 2.07
CA GLN A 66 23.30 -7.51 3.11
C GLN A 66 22.96 -8.07 4.49
N TYR A 67 21.74 -8.58 4.67
CA TYR A 67 21.26 -9.07 5.95
C TYR A 67 22.09 -10.27 6.45
N SER A 68 22.69 -10.11 7.63
CA SER A 68 23.64 -11.07 8.20
C SER A 68 22.99 -12.26 8.93
N GLY A 69 21.67 -12.23 9.15
CA GLY A 69 20.95 -13.27 9.87
C GLY A 69 21.11 -13.25 11.40
N GLN A 70 21.79 -12.26 11.98
CA GLN A 70 22.07 -12.24 13.42
C GLN A 70 20.92 -11.68 14.27
N GLU A 71 20.31 -10.58 13.84
CA GLU A 71 19.23 -9.89 14.55
C GLU A 71 17.92 -9.99 13.76
N PRO A 72 16.74 -10.09 14.39
CA PRO A 72 15.48 -10.04 13.68
C PRO A 72 15.30 -8.70 12.97
N PHE A 73 14.62 -8.69 11.82
CA PHE A 73 14.31 -7.46 11.10
C PHE A 73 12.80 -7.24 10.98
N CYS A 74 12.42 -5.96 10.84
CA CYS A 74 11.11 -5.55 10.35
C CYS A 74 11.33 -4.63 9.14
N LEU A 75 11.06 -5.16 7.94
CA LEU A 75 11.24 -4.42 6.69
C LEU A 75 9.89 -3.85 6.24
N TYR A 76 9.78 -2.53 6.20
CA TYR A 76 8.58 -1.82 5.78
C TYR A 76 8.80 -1.12 4.44
N VAL A 77 8.20 -1.66 3.37
CA VAL A 77 8.31 -1.12 2.02
C VAL A 77 6.99 -0.46 1.63
N ALA A 78 6.97 0.86 1.62
CA ALA A 78 5.77 1.65 1.34
C ALA A 78 5.79 2.19 -0.09
N PHE A 79 5.25 1.42 -1.02
CA PHE A 79 5.10 1.87 -2.41
C PHE A 79 4.09 3.03 -2.50
N THR A 80 4.36 3.98 -3.40
CA THR A 80 3.43 5.06 -3.76
C THR A 80 2.50 4.64 -4.90
N ALA A 81 2.91 3.71 -5.76
CA ALA A 81 2.03 3.10 -6.75
C ALA A 81 0.86 2.36 -6.08
N PRO A 82 -0.36 2.37 -6.66
CA PRO A 82 -0.74 2.96 -7.94
C PRO A 82 -1.36 4.37 -7.83
N HIS A 83 -0.96 5.18 -6.84
CA HIS A 83 -1.42 6.57 -6.69
C HIS A 83 -1.08 7.42 -7.92
N ASP A 84 -1.74 8.57 -8.08
CA ASP A 84 -1.43 9.51 -9.15
C ASP A 84 -0.07 10.21 -8.92
N PRO A 85 0.67 10.61 -9.98
CA PRO A 85 0.34 10.50 -11.40
C PRO A 85 0.45 9.06 -11.94
N ARG A 86 -0.61 8.57 -12.59
CA ARG A 86 -0.65 7.19 -13.13
C ARG A 86 0.10 7.13 -14.46
N THR A 87 1.37 6.78 -14.41
CA THR A 87 2.26 6.75 -15.57
C THR A 87 3.03 5.43 -15.61
N PRO A 88 2.39 4.30 -15.90
CA PRO A 88 3.08 3.01 -15.90
C PRO A 88 4.21 2.98 -16.92
N PRO A 89 5.34 2.29 -16.62
CA PRO A 89 6.35 2.03 -17.63
C PRO A 89 5.74 1.31 -18.84
N ARG A 90 6.30 1.55 -20.03
CA ARG A 90 5.71 1.13 -21.31
C ARG A 90 5.48 -0.38 -21.39
N GLU A 91 6.36 -1.18 -20.79
CA GLU A 91 6.28 -2.63 -20.75
C GLU A 91 5.08 -3.16 -19.95
N PHE A 92 4.51 -2.34 -19.05
CA PHE A 92 3.30 -2.64 -18.29
C PHE A 92 2.07 -1.90 -18.80
N ALA A 93 2.16 -1.18 -19.93
CA ALA A 93 1.06 -0.40 -20.45
C ALA A 93 -0.07 -1.30 -20.99
N TYR A 94 -1.29 -1.05 -20.51
CA TYR A 94 -2.50 -1.68 -21.03
C TYR A 94 -3.08 -0.85 -22.17
N ASN A 95 -3.75 -1.51 -23.13
CA ASN A 95 -4.51 -0.83 -24.15
C ASN A 95 -5.92 -0.49 -23.62
N PRO A 96 -6.31 0.80 -23.55
CA PRO A 96 -7.61 1.21 -23.02
C PRO A 96 -8.81 0.58 -23.73
N LYS A 97 -8.65 0.20 -25.01
CA LYS A 97 -9.73 -0.44 -25.78
C LYS A 97 -10.09 -1.83 -25.25
N ASP A 98 -9.15 -2.48 -24.57
CA ASP A 98 -9.30 -3.81 -24.00
C ASP A 98 -9.78 -3.76 -22.54
N ILE A 99 -9.96 -2.55 -21.98
CA ILE A 99 -10.46 -2.35 -20.63
C ILE A 99 -12.00 -2.33 -20.62
N GLU A 100 -12.56 -3.11 -19.71
CA GLU A 100 -13.98 -3.07 -19.35
C GLU A 100 -14.20 -2.06 -18.22
N LEU A 101 -15.33 -1.34 -18.29
CA LEU A 101 -15.72 -0.44 -17.22
C LEU A 101 -16.29 -1.25 -16.06
N PRO A 102 -16.08 -0.81 -14.80
CA PRO A 102 -16.73 -1.42 -13.65
C PRO A 102 -18.26 -1.43 -13.80
N GLU A 103 -18.93 -2.47 -13.29
CA GLU A 103 -20.41 -2.60 -13.37
C GLU A 103 -21.15 -1.40 -12.76
N ASN A 104 -20.55 -0.78 -11.75
CA ASN A 104 -21.05 0.40 -11.03
C ASN A 104 -20.49 1.72 -11.57
N PHE A 105 -19.92 1.75 -12.78
CA PHE A 105 -19.52 2.99 -13.44
C PHE A 105 -20.72 3.93 -13.64
N LEU A 106 -20.54 5.21 -13.32
CA LEU A 106 -21.49 6.28 -13.64
C LEU A 106 -20.73 7.45 -14.27
N SER A 107 -21.37 8.20 -15.16
CA SER A 107 -20.78 9.41 -15.74
C SER A 107 -20.68 10.57 -14.73
N GLN A 108 -21.44 10.53 -13.65
CA GLN A 108 -21.40 11.47 -12.56
C GLN A 108 -21.94 10.81 -11.29
N HIS A 109 -21.42 11.19 -10.13
CA HIS A 109 -21.99 10.75 -8.87
C HIS A 109 -23.43 11.30 -8.70
N PRO A 110 -24.40 10.50 -8.22
CA PRO A 110 -25.83 10.86 -8.27
C PRO A 110 -26.26 11.98 -7.32
N PHE A 111 -25.39 12.38 -6.39
CA PHE A 111 -25.61 13.48 -5.44
C PHE A 111 -24.27 14.11 -5.05
N ASP A 112 -24.32 15.33 -4.52
CA ASP A 112 -23.13 15.97 -3.96
C ASP A 112 -22.78 15.33 -2.61
N ASN A 113 -21.59 14.72 -2.53
CA ASN A 113 -21.08 14.09 -1.30
C ASN A 113 -20.17 15.05 -0.47
N GLY A 114 -20.07 16.32 -0.86
CA GLY A 114 -19.22 17.33 -0.24
C GLY A 114 -17.78 17.36 -0.73
N GLU A 115 -17.40 16.47 -1.66
CA GLU A 115 -16.02 16.29 -2.15
C GLU A 115 -15.92 16.33 -3.68
N MET A 116 -16.97 16.79 -4.36
CA MET A 116 -17.06 16.72 -5.83
C MET A 116 -15.95 17.50 -6.56
N ASP A 117 -15.34 18.48 -5.88
CA ASP A 117 -14.33 19.39 -6.44
C ASP A 117 -12.92 19.18 -5.84
N VAL A 118 -12.68 18.10 -5.09
CA VAL A 118 -11.33 17.81 -4.59
C VAL A 118 -10.40 17.40 -5.73
N ARG A 119 -9.09 17.55 -5.50
CA ARG A 119 -8.02 17.23 -6.47
C ARG A 119 -8.25 15.93 -7.24
N ASP A 120 -8.57 14.84 -6.53
CA ASP A 120 -8.73 13.51 -7.12
C ASP A 120 -9.87 13.49 -8.15
N GLU A 121 -10.96 14.22 -7.88
CA GLU A 121 -12.10 14.33 -8.78
C GLU A 121 -11.83 15.21 -10.00
N LEU A 122 -10.80 16.06 -9.96
CA LEU A 122 -10.38 16.89 -11.08
C LEU A 122 -9.40 16.19 -12.03
N LEU A 123 -9.03 14.94 -11.75
CA LEU A 123 -8.12 14.15 -12.61
C LEU A 123 -8.75 13.76 -13.96
N ALA A 124 -10.09 13.81 -14.08
CA ALA A 124 -10.80 13.75 -15.35
C ALA A 124 -11.90 14.82 -15.40
N ASN A 125 -12.50 15.03 -16.56
CA ASN A 125 -13.62 15.95 -16.71
C ASN A 125 -14.95 15.29 -16.34
N TYR A 126 -15.91 16.10 -15.88
CA TYR A 126 -17.33 15.73 -15.84
C TYR A 126 -18.05 16.19 -17.13
N PRO A 127 -19.07 15.46 -17.60
CA PRO A 127 -19.39 14.08 -17.22
C PRO A 127 -18.25 13.13 -17.63
N ARG A 128 -17.99 12.11 -16.81
CA ARG A 128 -17.01 11.06 -17.11
C ARG A 128 -17.43 10.32 -18.36
N THR A 129 -16.50 10.16 -19.30
CA THR A 129 -16.72 9.37 -20.52
C THR A 129 -16.11 7.99 -20.39
N ASP A 130 -16.70 7.01 -21.06
CA ASP A 130 -16.17 5.65 -21.16
C ASP A 130 -14.69 5.64 -21.58
N GLU A 131 -14.34 6.42 -22.61
CA GLU A 131 -12.98 6.53 -23.13
C GLU A 131 -12.00 7.05 -22.06
N SER A 132 -12.38 8.11 -21.35
CA SER A 132 -11.53 8.70 -20.31
C SER A 132 -11.32 7.73 -19.14
N ILE A 133 -12.38 7.07 -18.66
CA ILE A 133 -12.26 6.14 -17.53
C ILE A 133 -11.50 4.88 -17.92
N LYS A 134 -11.72 4.35 -19.14
CA LYS A 134 -10.93 3.23 -19.65
C LYS A 134 -9.43 3.56 -19.74
N GLN A 135 -9.08 4.79 -20.13
CA GLN A 135 -7.69 5.23 -20.11
C GLN A 135 -7.13 5.25 -18.67
N HIS A 136 -7.85 5.87 -17.72
CA HIS A 136 -7.41 5.91 -16.32
C HIS A 136 -7.27 4.52 -15.70
N LEU A 137 -8.16 3.59 -16.03
CA LEU A 137 -8.09 2.20 -15.59
C LEU A 137 -6.92 1.45 -16.24
N ALA A 138 -6.65 1.67 -17.53
CA ALA A 138 -5.50 1.10 -18.21
C ALA A 138 -4.19 1.53 -17.53
N ASP A 139 -4.06 2.81 -17.22
CA ASP A 139 -2.88 3.34 -16.53
C ASP A 139 -2.79 2.81 -15.10
N TYR A 140 -3.92 2.75 -14.37
CA TYR A 140 -4.01 2.21 -13.02
C TYR A 140 -3.61 0.73 -12.95
N TYR A 141 -4.11 -0.10 -13.88
CA TYR A 141 -3.75 -1.52 -13.94
C TYR A 141 -2.29 -1.73 -14.37
N GLY A 142 -1.77 -0.92 -15.29
CA GLY A 142 -0.36 -0.95 -15.62
C GLY A 142 0.55 -0.65 -14.42
N MET A 143 0.16 0.31 -13.59
CA MET A 143 0.88 0.64 -12.35
C MET A 143 0.85 -0.53 -11.37
N ILE A 144 -0.29 -1.22 -11.25
CA ILE A 144 -0.44 -2.41 -10.40
C ILE A 144 0.44 -3.56 -10.92
N SER A 145 0.47 -3.81 -12.23
CA SER A 145 1.34 -4.86 -12.80
C SER A 145 2.82 -4.58 -12.61
N HIS A 146 3.23 -3.30 -12.70
CA HIS A 146 4.60 -2.91 -12.38
C HIS A 146 4.92 -3.16 -10.90
N LEU A 147 4.02 -2.76 -10.00
CA LEU A 147 4.13 -3.01 -8.56
C LEU A 147 4.23 -4.51 -8.24
N ASP A 148 3.39 -5.35 -8.86
CA ASP A 148 3.40 -6.80 -8.68
C ASP A 148 4.76 -7.41 -9.08
N SER A 149 5.31 -7.00 -10.23
CA SER A 149 6.66 -7.40 -10.67
C SER A 149 7.73 -6.99 -9.65
N ALA A 150 7.65 -5.79 -9.10
CA ALA A 150 8.60 -5.29 -8.10
C ALA A 150 8.51 -6.05 -6.76
N ILE A 151 7.30 -6.36 -6.30
CA ILE A 151 7.08 -7.24 -5.14
C ILE A 151 7.66 -8.63 -5.41
N GLY A 152 7.46 -9.17 -6.62
CA GLY A 152 8.04 -10.44 -7.06
C GLY A 152 9.57 -10.48 -6.90
N LYS A 153 10.27 -9.38 -7.22
CA LYS A 153 11.72 -9.28 -7.00
C LYS A 153 12.07 -9.44 -5.51
N ILE A 154 11.38 -8.74 -4.61
CA ILE A 154 11.62 -8.83 -3.16
C ILE A 154 11.37 -10.25 -2.65
N LEU A 155 10.26 -10.86 -3.06
CA LEU A 155 9.91 -12.22 -2.65
C LEU A 155 10.94 -13.26 -3.14
N ASN A 156 11.40 -13.12 -4.39
CA ASN A 156 12.45 -13.97 -4.94
C ASN A 156 13.75 -13.78 -4.15
N THR A 157 14.13 -12.56 -3.78
CA THR A 157 15.32 -12.31 -2.97
C THR A 157 15.23 -12.93 -1.58
N LEU A 158 14.04 -12.98 -0.94
CA LEU A 158 13.85 -13.72 0.31
C LEU A 158 14.15 -15.23 0.14
N ASP A 159 13.73 -15.81 -0.98
CA ASP A 159 13.98 -17.22 -1.30
C ASP A 159 15.47 -17.45 -1.64
N GLU A 160 16.09 -16.57 -2.43
CA GLU A 160 17.51 -16.64 -2.82
C GLU A 160 18.47 -16.49 -1.64
N THR A 161 18.16 -15.61 -0.69
CA THR A 161 18.97 -15.38 0.53
C THR A 161 18.70 -16.43 1.61
N GLY A 162 17.72 -17.31 1.41
CA GLY A 162 17.41 -18.41 2.32
C GLY A 162 16.66 -18.02 3.60
N VAL A 163 16.19 -16.77 3.72
CA VAL A 163 15.51 -16.26 4.93
C VAL A 163 13.99 -16.37 4.87
N SER A 164 13.42 -16.68 3.68
CA SER A 164 11.98 -16.85 3.44
C SER A 164 11.29 -17.76 4.46
N GLY A 165 11.94 -18.88 4.83
CA GLY A 165 11.38 -19.86 5.78
C GLY A 165 11.18 -19.35 7.21
N ASN A 166 11.77 -18.21 7.57
CA ASN A 166 11.63 -17.55 8.87
C ASN A 166 11.11 -16.10 8.73
N THR A 167 10.51 -15.75 7.59
CA THR A 167 10.01 -14.39 7.34
C THR A 167 8.49 -14.41 7.23
N LEU A 168 7.82 -13.56 8.01
CA LEU A 168 6.43 -13.21 7.78
C LEU A 168 6.36 -12.09 6.76
N VAL A 169 5.63 -12.32 5.66
CA VAL A 169 5.28 -11.33 4.66
C VAL A 169 3.82 -10.95 4.84
N VAL A 170 3.56 -9.65 4.98
CA VAL A 170 2.22 -9.07 4.99
C VAL A 170 2.12 -8.06 3.85
N TYR A 171 1.10 -8.18 3.02
CA TYR A 171 0.77 -7.21 1.98
C TYR A 171 -0.61 -6.62 2.24
N THR A 172 -0.71 -5.29 2.19
CA THR A 172 -1.97 -4.56 2.31
C THR A 172 -1.85 -3.17 1.67
N ALA A 173 -2.97 -2.47 1.55
CA ALA A 173 -3.02 -1.06 1.17
C ALA A 173 -3.54 -0.20 2.33
N ASP A 174 -3.36 1.12 2.24
CA ASP A 174 -3.93 2.11 3.16
C ASP A 174 -5.41 2.39 2.86
N HIS A 175 -5.78 2.45 1.59
CA HIS A 175 -7.14 2.57 1.09
C HIS A 175 -7.20 2.10 -0.38
N GLY A 176 -8.41 1.98 -0.93
CA GLY A 176 -8.64 1.78 -2.35
C GLY A 176 -8.89 3.10 -3.11
N LEU A 177 -9.38 3.00 -4.35
CA LEU A 177 -9.58 4.16 -5.23
C LEU A 177 -10.77 3.91 -6.17
N ALA A 178 -11.59 4.93 -6.43
CA ALA A 178 -12.83 4.76 -7.18
C ALA A 178 -12.61 4.52 -8.68
N VAL A 179 -11.74 5.33 -9.32
CA VAL A 179 -11.39 5.24 -10.75
C VAL A 179 -12.60 4.99 -11.67
N GLY A 180 -13.65 5.80 -11.53
CA GLY A 180 -14.88 5.79 -12.33
C GLY A 180 -16.07 5.12 -11.63
N GLN A 181 -15.83 4.30 -10.60
CA GLN A 181 -16.91 3.68 -9.83
C GLN A 181 -17.77 4.74 -9.15
N HIS A 182 -19.09 4.58 -9.26
CA HIS A 182 -20.09 5.54 -8.80
C HIS A 182 -19.89 6.97 -9.33
N GLY A 183 -19.13 7.16 -10.42
CA GLY A 183 -18.83 8.48 -10.99
C GLY A 183 -17.76 9.28 -10.25
N LEU A 184 -17.07 8.65 -9.29
CA LEU A 184 -15.96 9.22 -8.52
C LEU A 184 -14.61 8.75 -9.09
N LEU A 185 -13.55 9.50 -8.82
CA LEU A 185 -12.17 9.09 -9.11
C LEU A 185 -11.35 8.83 -7.85
N GLY A 186 -11.63 9.56 -6.78
CA GLY A 186 -10.84 9.56 -5.56
C GLY A 186 -11.23 8.50 -4.53
N LYS A 187 -10.85 8.80 -3.29
CA LYS A 187 -11.00 7.95 -2.10
C LYS A 187 -11.81 8.61 -0.99
N GLN A 188 -12.28 9.84 -1.23
CA GLN A 188 -13.01 10.69 -0.30
C GLN A 188 -14.49 10.26 -0.22
N ASN A 189 -14.72 8.99 0.13
CA ASN A 189 -16.04 8.35 0.19
C ASN A 189 -15.98 7.07 1.08
N LEU A 190 -17.14 6.43 1.28
CA LEU A 190 -17.28 5.23 2.11
C LEU A 190 -17.70 3.98 1.33
N TYR A 191 -17.56 3.98 0.00
CA TYR A 191 -17.85 2.80 -0.80
C TYR A 191 -16.76 1.73 -0.60
N GLU A 192 -17.13 0.45 -0.74
CA GLU A 192 -16.22 -0.67 -0.49
C GLU A 192 -14.92 -0.58 -1.31
N HIS A 193 -14.98 -0.15 -2.58
CA HIS A 193 -13.78 0.00 -3.41
C HIS A 193 -12.75 1.01 -2.86
N SER A 194 -13.13 1.87 -1.93
CA SER A 194 -12.24 2.85 -1.29
C SER A 194 -11.83 2.42 0.12
N ILE A 195 -12.67 1.71 0.86
CA ILE A 195 -12.37 1.36 2.27
C ILE A 195 -11.96 -0.11 2.49
N LYS A 196 -12.27 -1.01 1.55
CA LYS A 196 -11.96 -2.45 1.64
C LYS A 196 -10.66 -2.74 0.90
N VAL A 197 -9.58 -2.77 1.66
CA VAL A 197 -8.22 -3.00 1.14
C VAL A 197 -7.88 -4.49 1.05
N PRO A 198 -6.98 -4.90 0.13
CA PRO A 198 -6.45 -6.26 0.11
C PRO A 198 -5.67 -6.54 1.39
N PHE A 199 -5.72 -7.77 1.88
CA PHE A 199 -4.86 -8.25 2.96
C PHE A 199 -4.37 -9.66 2.64
N LEU A 200 -3.06 -9.82 2.53
CA LEU A 200 -2.42 -11.11 2.31
C LEU A 200 -1.34 -11.33 3.37
N MET A 201 -1.25 -12.56 3.85
CA MET A 201 -0.23 -12.97 4.82
C MET A 201 0.37 -14.31 4.37
N ARG A 202 1.70 -14.41 4.38
CA ARG A 202 2.47 -15.63 4.11
C ARG A 202 3.62 -15.71 5.11
N GLY A 203 3.88 -16.87 5.69
CA GLY A 203 5.06 -17.05 6.54
C GLY A 203 4.93 -18.24 7.49
N PRO A 204 5.84 -18.34 8.46
CA PRO A 204 5.79 -19.37 9.50
C PRO A 204 4.43 -19.41 10.19
N GLN A 205 3.86 -20.62 10.37
CA GLN A 205 2.59 -20.89 11.06
C GLN A 205 1.32 -20.34 10.38
N VAL A 206 1.45 -19.56 9.30
CA VAL A 206 0.31 -19.06 8.53
C VAL A 206 -0.23 -20.17 7.62
N PRO A 207 -1.52 -20.54 7.71
CA PRO A 207 -2.11 -21.54 6.82
C PRO A 207 -2.03 -21.10 5.35
N THR A 208 -1.76 -22.05 4.46
CA THR A 208 -1.69 -21.78 3.02
C THR A 208 -3.05 -22.02 2.36
N ASN A 209 -3.35 -21.22 1.33
CA ASN A 209 -4.59 -21.34 0.55
C ASN A 209 -5.88 -21.25 1.40
N VAL A 210 -5.85 -20.43 2.44
CA VAL A 210 -7.02 -20.11 3.29
C VAL A 210 -7.54 -18.73 2.94
N GLN A 211 -8.86 -18.61 2.83
CA GLN A 211 -9.57 -17.34 2.71
C GLN A 211 -10.45 -17.14 3.95
N SER A 212 -10.61 -15.89 4.36
CA SER A 212 -11.42 -15.53 5.51
C SER A 212 -12.25 -14.29 5.19
N ASP A 213 -13.54 -14.36 5.50
CA ASP A 213 -14.47 -13.23 5.43
C ASP A 213 -14.57 -12.50 6.80
N ALA A 214 -13.67 -12.81 7.73
CA ALA A 214 -13.66 -12.16 9.04
C ALA A 214 -13.41 -10.65 8.88
N PHE A 215 -14.25 -9.86 9.56
CA PHE A 215 -14.04 -8.43 9.61
C PHE A 215 -12.79 -8.08 10.41
N TRP A 216 -12.03 -7.10 9.95
CA TRP A 216 -10.79 -6.66 10.58
C TRP A 216 -10.51 -5.19 10.23
N TYR A 217 -9.58 -4.56 10.96
CA TYR A 217 -9.05 -3.24 10.62
C TYR A 217 -7.56 -3.30 10.39
N LEU A 218 -7.02 -2.38 9.57
CA LEU A 218 -5.57 -2.26 9.39
C LEU A 218 -4.81 -2.06 10.70
N TYR A 219 -5.38 -1.35 11.66
CA TYR A 219 -4.78 -1.14 12.98
C TYR A 219 -4.79 -2.39 13.87
N ASP A 220 -5.44 -3.49 13.45
CA ASP A 220 -5.31 -4.79 14.11
C ASP A 220 -4.00 -5.48 13.77
N LEU A 221 -3.26 -5.03 12.74
CA LEU A 221 -2.00 -5.65 12.34
C LEU A 221 -0.96 -5.62 13.47
N ALA A 222 -0.76 -4.47 14.11
CA ALA A 222 0.23 -4.33 15.17
C ALA A 222 -0.02 -5.28 16.38
N PRO A 223 -1.22 -5.35 16.99
CA PRO A 223 -1.48 -6.30 18.06
C PRO A 223 -1.40 -7.77 17.59
N THR A 224 -1.74 -8.07 16.33
CA THR A 224 -1.56 -9.43 15.78
C THR A 224 -0.10 -9.84 15.68
N LEU A 225 0.77 -8.93 15.25
CA LEU A 225 2.21 -9.20 15.21
C LEU A 225 2.76 -9.41 16.63
N CYS A 226 2.32 -8.62 17.61
CA CYS A 226 2.69 -8.86 19.02
C CYS A 226 2.28 -10.26 19.49
N ASP A 227 1.03 -10.64 19.25
CA ASP A 227 0.49 -11.95 19.65
C ASP A 227 1.22 -13.11 18.98
N MET A 228 1.43 -13.02 17.66
CA MET A 228 2.21 -14.00 16.89
C MET A 228 3.64 -14.17 17.44
N LEU A 229 4.29 -13.06 17.83
CA LEU A 229 5.66 -13.06 18.36
C LEU A 229 5.73 -13.41 19.85
N GLY A 230 4.59 -13.65 20.52
CA GLY A 230 4.53 -13.89 21.96
C GLY A 230 4.92 -12.66 22.80
N MET A 231 4.79 -11.46 22.22
CA MET A 231 5.09 -10.19 22.87
C MET A 231 3.84 -9.62 23.56
N PRO A 232 4.01 -8.86 24.66
CA PRO A 232 2.88 -8.18 25.29
C PRO A 232 2.30 -7.14 24.33
N ILE A 233 0.96 -7.16 24.16
CA ILE A 233 0.23 -6.13 23.42
C ILE A 233 0.17 -4.86 24.29
N PRO A 234 0.68 -3.71 23.82
CA PRO A 234 0.57 -2.46 24.56
C PRO A 234 -0.89 -2.07 24.83
N SER A 235 -1.19 -1.59 26.03
CA SER A 235 -2.55 -1.14 26.39
C SER A 235 -3.02 0.10 25.63
N SER A 236 -2.10 0.79 24.93
CA SER A 236 -2.40 1.90 24.04
C SER A 236 -2.93 1.46 22.67
N PHE A 237 -2.85 0.17 22.33
CA PHE A 237 -3.43 -0.34 21.09
C PHE A 237 -4.94 -0.50 21.24
N GLU A 238 -5.70 0.15 20.35
CA GLU A 238 -7.16 0.01 20.26
C GLU A 238 -7.58 -1.18 19.37
N GLY A 239 -6.65 -1.64 18.52
CA GLY A 239 -6.82 -2.84 17.71
C GLY A 239 -6.88 -4.11 18.53
N LYS A 240 -7.43 -5.16 17.93
CA LYS A 240 -7.50 -6.50 18.52
C LYS A 240 -6.66 -7.44 17.68
N SER A 241 -5.87 -8.29 18.33
CA SER A 241 -5.18 -9.37 17.61
C SER A 241 -6.19 -10.23 16.86
N PHE A 242 -5.92 -10.45 15.58
CA PHE A 242 -6.62 -11.41 14.72
C PHE A 242 -5.81 -12.70 14.55
N TRP A 243 -4.75 -12.92 15.34
CA TRP A 243 -3.86 -14.07 15.15
C TRP A 243 -4.59 -15.41 15.25
N ASN A 244 -5.46 -15.58 16.27
CA ASN A 244 -6.30 -16.78 16.39
C ASN A 244 -7.23 -17.00 15.18
N THR A 245 -7.72 -15.92 14.58
CA THR A 245 -8.48 -15.99 13.32
C THR A 245 -7.62 -16.51 12.17
N VAL A 246 -6.33 -16.10 12.09
CA VAL A 246 -5.39 -16.62 11.10
C VAL A 246 -5.17 -18.12 11.25
N ILE A 247 -4.85 -18.58 12.47
CA ILE A 247 -4.37 -19.96 12.68
C ILE A 247 -5.50 -20.98 12.86
N ASN A 248 -6.65 -20.57 13.41
CA ASN A 248 -7.77 -21.47 13.76
C ASN A 248 -9.05 -21.20 12.97
N GLY A 249 -9.14 -20.07 12.25
CA GLY A 249 -10.40 -19.65 11.62
C GLY A 249 -11.44 -19.12 12.60
N ASP A 250 -11.01 -18.70 13.80
CA ASP A 250 -11.90 -18.14 14.83
C ASP A 250 -12.54 -16.81 14.37
N SER A 251 -13.75 -16.52 14.83
CA SER A 251 -14.38 -15.21 14.60
C SER A 251 -13.56 -14.07 15.26
N HIS A 252 -13.39 -12.95 14.56
CA HIS A 252 -12.68 -11.77 15.09
C HIS A 252 -13.61 -10.71 15.69
N ARG A 253 -14.44 -10.10 14.84
CA ARG A 253 -15.44 -9.09 15.22
C ARG A 253 -16.67 -9.22 14.33
N ASN A 254 -17.80 -8.74 14.84
CA ASN A 254 -19.08 -8.82 14.13
C ASN A 254 -19.36 -7.61 13.23
N THR A 255 -18.63 -6.50 13.40
CA THR A 255 -18.85 -5.26 12.67
C THR A 255 -17.56 -4.45 12.51
N VAL A 256 -17.49 -3.70 11.41
CA VAL A 256 -16.53 -2.62 11.17
C VAL A 256 -17.27 -1.31 10.91
N PHE A 257 -16.64 -0.21 11.30
CA PHE A 257 -17.13 1.15 11.19
C PHE A 257 -16.05 1.95 10.48
N SER A 258 -16.44 2.60 9.39
CA SER A 258 -15.59 3.53 8.66
C SER A 258 -16.24 4.89 8.69
N ALA A 259 -15.45 5.93 8.92
CA ALA A 259 -15.89 7.31 8.95
C ALA A 259 -15.02 8.13 7.99
N TYR A 260 -15.66 9.07 7.29
CA TYR A 260 -14.99 10.02 6.42
C TYR A 260 -15.62 11.40 6.68
N LYS A 261 -14.84 12.28 7.34
CA LYS A 261 -15.26 13.54 7.99
C LYS A 261 -16.33 13.35 9.08
N ASN A 262 -16.12 14.02 10.22
CA ASN A 262 -17.08 14.14 11.32
C ASN A 262 -17.70 15.54 11.32
#